data_AF-A0A0G4PIK7-F1
#
_entry.id   AF-A0A0G4PIK7-F1
#
_cell.length_a   1.000
_cell.length_b   1.000
_cell.length_c   1.000
_cell.angle_alpha   90.00
_cell.angle_beta   90.00
_cell.angle_gamma   90.00
#
_symmetry.space_group_name_H-M   'P 1'
#
loop_
_entity.id
_entity.type
_entity.pdbx_description
1 polymer ?
#
loop_
_entity_poly.entity_id
_entity_poly.type
_entity_poly.pdbx_seq_one_letter_code
_entity_poly.pdbx_strand_id
1 'polypeptide(L)'
;MSFPEDSQRASVIASCATPLPGNIVSQYGKRIIRISDQQVAKCGPDVTREEFENQRMAYELMDSRIVRIPRVYDFFVDEQGCGYIVMEFIEGKVIDPLDDVSAIQRVASVLSHFATLRYNVPGSLYGGPCRGLLFPETEDLVFDSLSRMEEWFNSRLFAHNPSLVLQGCDLVLCHLDIAPRNIIWQEDGSLCLVDWASAGFYPRLFEFCIQWIFDGKDGNFNSLLLESMDPLSDHEMAQKEAILCAWGNIQKYPFRNKTSTPSQRLLRHSTDFLPAPAHPMPDYPPEWYEKAERECSIPPSPTRVESSKLGYER
;
A
#
# COMPACT_ATOMS: atom_id res chain seq x y z
N MET A 1 17.47 39.12 1.83
CA MET A 1 16.91 38.94 0.48
C MET A 1 16.73 37.45 0.27
N SER A 2 15.51 36.94 0.50
CA SER A 2 15.15 35.50 0.42
C SER A 2 14.19 35.20 -0.75
N PHE A 3 14.22 36.04 -1.79
CA PHE A 3 13.17 36.13 -2.82
C PHE A 3 13.12 35.09 -3.97
N PRO A 4 14.11 34.21 -4.24
CA PRO A 4 14.02 33.29 -5.39
C PRO A 4 13.02 32.14 -5.24
N GLU A 5 13.01 31.46 -4.08
CA GLU A 5 12.19 30.25 -3.87
C GLU A 5 10.69 30.56 -3.80
N ASP A 6 10.33 31.64 -3.10
CA ASP A 6 8.93 32.06 -2.95
C ASP A 6 8.30 32.45 -4.30
N SER A 7 9.08 33.08 -5.19
CA SER A 7 8.61 33.41 -6.54
C SER A 7 8.38 32.17 -7.40
N GLN A 8 9.21 31.14 -7.23
CA GLN A 8 9.07 29.88 -7.98
C GLN A 8 7.84 29.10 -7.51
N ARG A 9 7.64 28.99 -6.18
CA ARG A 9 6.46 28.33 -5.61
C ARG A 9 5.16 29.02 -6.01
N ALA A 10 5.13 30.36 -5.99
CA ALA A 10 3.96 31.13 -6.45
C ALA A 10 3.61 30.83 -7.92
N SER A 11 4.61 30.70 -8.79
CA SER A 11 4.40 30.31 -10.19
C SER A 11 3.81 28.91 -10.33
N VAL A 12 4.30 27.94 -9.55
CA VAL A 12 3.77 26.57 -9.54
C VAL A 12 2.31 26.56 -9.10
N ILE A 13 1.97 27.27 -8.03
CA ILE A 13 0.59 27.40 -7.53
C ILE A 13 -0.32 27.95 -8.64
N ALA A 14 0.10 29.02 -9.31
CA ALA A 14 -0.67 29.62 -10.41
C ALA A 14 -0.89 28.64 -11.57
N SER A 15 0.15 27.90 -11.98
CA SER A 15 0.04 26.88 -13.04
C SER A 15 -0.92 25.75 -12.67
N CYS A 16 -0.93 25.32 -11.40
CA CYS A 16 -1.83 24.29 -10.90
C CYS A 16 -3.28 24.77 -10.73
N ALA A 17 -3.48 26.05 -10.39
CA ALA A 17 -4.81 26.64 -10.23
C ALA A 17 -5.54 26.85 -11.57
N THR A 18 -4.80 27.17 -12.63
CA THR A 18 -5.37 27.41 -13.97
C THR A 18 -4.53 26.73 -15.06
N PRO A 19 -4.51 25.39 -15.10
CA PRO A 19 -3.68 24.67 -16.05
C PRO A 19 -4.19 24.83 -17.48
N LEU A 20 -3.27 25.03 -18.42
CA LEU A 20 -3.61 24.92 -19.84
C LEU A 20 -4.01 23.46 -20.15
N PRO A 21 -5.01 23.20 -21.01
CA PRO A 21 -5.46 21.84 -21.29
C PRO A 21 -4.35 20.87 -21.71
N GLY A 22 -3.35 21.34 -22.47
CA GLY A 22 -2.20 20.53 -22.90
C GLY A 22 -1.16 20.23 -21.82
N ASN A 23 -1.26 20.88 -20.65
CA ASN A 23 -0.33 20.68 -19.53
C ASN A 23 -0.88 19.70 -18.48
N ILE A 24 -2.14 19.28 -18.58
CA ILE A 24 -2.70 18.29 -17.66
C ILE A 24 -2.19 16.90 -18.10
N VAL A 25 -1.34 16.29 -17.28
CA VAL A 25 -0.72 14.99 -17.58
C VAL A 25 -1.58 13.84 -17.04
N SER A 26 -2.18 14.02 -15.86
CA SER A 26 -2.98 12.99 -15.20
C SER A 26 -4.27 12.72 -15.96
N GLN A 27 -4.53 11.44 -16.25
CA GLN A 27 -5.82 10.96 -16.74
C GLN A 27 -6.75 10.49 -15.60
N TYR A 28 -6.18 10.23 -14.41
CA TYR A 28 -6.88 9.66 -13.24
C TYR A 28 -6.52 10.41 -11.95
N GLY A 29 -7.48 10.55 -11.04
CA GLY A 29 -7.25 10.96 -9.64
C GLY A 29 -6.59 12.33 -9.45
N LYS A 30 -5.38 12.34 -8.88
CA LYS A 30 -4.64 13.51 -8.42
C LYS A 30 -4.18 14.40 -9.59
N ARG A 31 -4.19 15.73 -9.41
CA ARG A 31 -3.83 16.68 -10.47
C ARG A 31 -2.32 16.71 -10.68
N ILE A 32 -1.86 16.18 -11.82
CA ILE A 32 -0.48 16.28 -12.29
C ILE A 32 -0.41 17.28 -13.44
N ILE A 33 0.27 18.41 -13.22
CA ILE A 33 0.36 19.52 -14.16
C ILE A 33 1.81 19.70 -14.61
N ARG A 34 2.05 19.68 -15.92
CA ARG A 34 3.34 20.03 -16.52
C ARG A 34 3.59 21.53 -16.34
N ILE A 35 4.69 21.86 -15.67
CA ILE A 35 5.08 23.24 -15.35
C ILE A 35 6.29 23.71 -16.16
N SER A 36 7.06 22.78 -16.73
CA SER A 36 8.13 23.06 -17.69
C SER A 36 8.38 21.84 -18.59
N ASP A 37 9.37 21.93 -19.47
CA ASP A 37 9.73 20.80 -20.33
C ASP A 37 10.23 19.59 -19.54
N GLN A 38 10.76 19.80 -18.33
CA GLN A 38 11.44 18.80 -17.50
C GLN A 38 10.77 18.56 -16.14
N GLN A 39 9.68 19.25 -15.83
CA GLN A 39 9.05 19.20 -14.50
C GLN A 39 7.53 19.14 -14.56
N VAL A 40 6.98 18.37 -13.62
CA VAL A 40 5.56 18.35 -13.27
C VAL A 40 5.36 18.74 -11.82
N ALA A 41 4.17 19.25 -11.53
CA ALA A 41 3.69 19.48 -10.18
C ALA A 41 2.49 18.57 -9.91
N LYS A 42 2.59 17.74 -8.87
CA LYS A 42 1.47 17.04 -8.26
C LYS A 42 0.88 17.93 -7.18
N CYS A 43 -0.42 18.20 -7.24
CA CYS A 43 -1.07 19.09 -6.29
C CYS A 43 -2.44 18.57 -5.81
N GLY A 44 -2.72 18.73 -4.52
CA GLY A 44 -3.96 18.30 -3.91
C GLY A 44 -3.96 18.41 -2.37
N PRO A 45 -5.14 18.34 -1.75
CA PRO A 45 -5.26 18.33 -0.28
C PRO A 45 -4.66 17.07 0.37
N ASP A 46 -4.45 16.02 -0.43
CA ASP A 46 -3.94 14.69 -0.09
C ASP A 46 -2.50 14.46 -0.58
N VAL A 47 -1.83 15.51 -1.03
CA VAL A 47 -0.41 15.48 -1.40
C VAL A 47 0.40 15.85 -0.16
N THR A 48 1.22 14.93 0.32
CA THR A 48 1.84 15.03 1.64
C THR A 48 3.36 15.05 1.59
N ARG A 49 3.98 15.45 2.71
CA ARG A 49 5.45 15.40 2.86
C ARG A 49 5.93 13.96 2.85
N GLU A 50 5.15 13.05 3.41
CA GLU A 50 5.44 11.62 3.45
C GLU A 50 5.55 11.05 2.04
N GLU A 51 4.65 11.42 1.13
CA GLU A 51 4.72 11.01 -0.27
C GLU A 51 6.02 11.51 -0.94
N PHE A 52 6.36 12.78 -0.72
CA PHE A 52 7.60 13.38 -1.23
C PHE A 52 8.85 12.63 -0.75
N GLU A 53 8.95 12.38 0.55
CA GLU A 53 10.13 11.73 1.14
C GLU A 53 10.21 10.24 0.78
N ASN A 54 9.07 9.54 0.71
CA ASN A 54 9.04 8.16 0.22
C ASN A 54 9.58 8.08 -1.21
N GLN A 55 9.14 8.97 -2.10
CA GLN A 55 9.66 8.99 -3.48
C GLN A 55 11.16 9.35 -3.53
N ARG A 56 11.62 10.30 -2.69
CA ARG A 56 13.06 10.63 -2.60
C ARG A 56 13.89 9.42 -2.17
N MET A 57 13.45 8.71 -1.14
CA MET A 57 14.15 7.52 -0.65
C MET A 57 14.11 6.39 -1.67
N ALA A 58 12.99 6.18 -2.35
CA ALA A 58 12.89 5.20 -3.43
C ALA A 58 13.89 5.52 -4.56
N TYR A 59 13.99 6.79 -4.96
CA TYR A 59 14.98 7.24 -5.96
C TYR A 59 16.42 6.91 -5.55
N GLU A 60 16.75 7.02 -4.27
CA GLU A 60 18.09 6.72 -3.73
C GLU A 60 18.38 5.22 -3.62
N LEU A 61 17.36 4.40 -3.36
CA LEU A 61 17.49 2.97 -3.13
C LEU A 61 17.47 2.14 -4.43
N MET A 62 16.77 2.61 -5.48
CA MET A 62 16.53 1.81 -6.68
C MET A 62 17.72 1.79 -7.65
N ASP A 63 17.97 0.62 -8.25
CA ASP A 63 18.80 0.53 -9.45
C ASP A 63 18.02 1.02 -10.67
N SER A 64 18.43 2.16 -11.22
CA SER A 64 17.77 2.79 -12.38
C SER A 64 17.81 1.96 -13.66
N ARG A 65 18.65 0.90 -13.72
CA ARG A 65 18.67 -0.07 -14.82
C ARG A 65 17.53 -1.09 -14.72
N ILE A 66 16.95 -1.25 -13.53
CA ILE A 66 15.82 -2.14 -13.26
C ILE A 66 14.52 -1.33 -13.33
N VAL A 67 14.46 -0.21 -12.58
CA VAL A 67 13.29 0.67 -12.54
C VAL A 67 13.72 2.11 -12.31
N ARG A 68 13.20 3.02 -13.13
CA ARG A 68 13.39 4.46 -12.96
C ARG A 68 12.38 5.00 -11.96
N ILE A 69 12.82 5.90 -11.09
CA ILE A 69 11.95 6.69 -10.21
C ILE A 69 12.11 8.16 -10.62
N PRO A 70 11.04 8.97 -10.69
CA PRO A 70 11.18 10.40 -10.97
C PRO A 70 11.86 11.11 -9.80
N ARG A 71 12.84 11.96 -10.08
CA ARG A 71 13.45 12.79 -9.04
C ARG A 71 12.45 13.80 -8.49
N VAL A 72 12.37 13.93 -7.16
CA VAL A 72 11.62 15.02 -6.51
C VAL A 72 12.54 16.22 -6.26
N TYR A 73 11.99 17.43 -6.40
CA TYR A 73 12.73 18.69 -6.32
C TYR A 73 12.31 19.57 -5.14
N ASP A 74 11.01 19.69 -4.88
CA ASP A 74 10.49 20.52 -3.79
C ASP A 74 9.15 19.98 -3.28
N PHE A 75 8.88 20.24 -1.99
CA PHE A 75 7.57 20.05 -1.37
C PHE A 75 7.19 21.27 -0.56
N PHE A 76 5.97 21.77 -0.77
CA PHE A 76 5.42 22.88 -0.01
C PHE A 76 3.90 22.79 0.09
N VAL A 77 3.33 23.56 1.02
CA VAL A 77 1.89 23.66 1.26
C VAL A 77 1.50 25.12 1.13
N ASP A 78 0.41 25.41 0.41
CA ASP A 78 -0.10 26.78 0.28
C ASP A 78 -0.93 27.21 1.50
N GLU A 79 -1.38 28.46 1.50
CA GLU A 79 -2.21 29.02 2.59
C GLU A 79 -3.58 28.34 2.73
N GLN A 80 -4.03 27.62 1.70
CA GLN A 80 -5.29 26.87 1.70
C GLN A 80 -5.10 25.42 2.20
N GLY A 81 -3.87 25.01 2.51
CA GLY A 81 -3.55 23.66 2.96
C GLY A 81 -3.40 22.65 1.82
N CYS A 82 -3.31 23.10 0.56
CA CYS A 82 -3.04 22.22 -0.58
C CYS A 82 -1.54 21.92 -0.65
N GLY A 83 -1.18 20.64 -0.72
CA GLY A 83 0.19 20.19 -0.88
C GLY A 83 0.62 20.18 -2.33
N TYR A 84 1.92 20.41 -2.56
CA TYR A 84 2.56 20.44 -3.86
C TYR A 84 3.85 19.64 -3.83
N ILE A 85 4.01 18.70 -4.76
CA ILE A 85 5.27 18.02 -5.05
C ILE A 85 5.72 18.44 -6.45
N VAL A 86 6.87 19.10 -6.53
CA VAL A 86 7.54 19.38 -7.80
C VAL A 86 8.52 18.25 -8.08
N MET A 87 8.38 17.61 -9.22
CA MET A 87 9.19 16.43 -9.59
C MET A 87 9.48 16.38 -11.08
N GLU A 88 10.40 15.51 -11.45
CA GLU A 88 10.84 15.25 -12.82
C GLU A 88 9.65 14.85 -13.71
N PHE A 89 9.57 15.48 -14.87
CA PHE A 89 8.68 15.03 -15.93
C PHE A 89 9.32 13.84 -16.65
N ILE A 90 8.62 12.71 -16.65
CA ILE A 90 9.05 11.52 -17.36
C ILE A 90 8.31 11.45 -18.69
N GLU A 91 9.08 11.57 -19.78
CA GLU A 91 8.55 11.34 -21.12
C GLU A 91 8.32 9.83 -21.34
N GLY A 92 7.08 9.49 -21.69
CA GLY A 92 6.65 8.12 -21.87
C GLY A 92 5.13 8.02 -21.95
N LYS A 93 4.63 6.78 -21.90
CA LYS A 93 3.21 6.47 -22.01
C LYS A 93 2.77 5.56 -20.88
N VAL A 94 1.63 5.88 -20.28
CA VAL A 94 0.87 4.94 -19.47
C VAL A 94 0.11 4.02 -20.42
N ILE A 95 0.18 2.72 -20.17
CA ILE A 95 -0.57 1.70 -20.90
C ILE A 95 -1.59 1.14 -19.92
N ASP A 96 -2.87 1.47 -20.11
CA ASP A 96 -3.98 1.06 -19.24
C ASP A 96 -5.22 0.80 -20.12
N PRO A 97 -5.71 -0.45 -20.22
CA PRO A 97 -5.26 -1.65 -19.50
C PRO A 97 -3.89 -2.15 -19.99
N LEU A 98 -3.13 -2.77 -19.08
CA LEU A 98 -1.89 -3.48 -19.38
C LEU A 98 -2.13 -5.00 -19.34
N ASP A 99 -2.19 -5.63 -20.51
CA ASP A 99 -2.42 -7.07 -20.70
C ASP A 99 -1.25 -7.79 -21.41
N ASP A 100 -0.23 -7.05 -21.86
CA ASP A 100 0.98 -7.63 -22.44
C ASP A 100 1.79 -8.41 -21.39
N VAL A 101 1.87 -9.73 -21.58
CA VAL A 101 2.54 -10.64 -20.65
C VAL A 101 4.01 -10.31 -20.47
N SER A 102 4.71 -9.87 -21.53
CA SER A 102 6.14 -9.55 -21.44
C SER A 102 6.39 -8.30 -20.59
N ALA A 103 5.53 -7.29 -20.72
CA ALA A 103 5.54 -6.09 -19.89
C ALA A 103 5.22 -6.42 -18.44
N ILE A 104 4.23 -7.28 -18.18
CA ILE A 104 3.86 -7.72 -16.82
C ILE A 104 4.99 -8.50 -16.16
N GLN A 105 5.71 -9.37 -16.90
CA GLN A 105 6.90 -10.06 -16.39
C GLN A 105 8.01 -9.08 -15.98
N ARG A 106 8.14 -7.95 -16.68
CA ARG A 106 9.07 -6.89 -16.28
C ARG A 106 8.63 -6.19 -14.99
N VAL A 107 7.33 -5.95 -14.80
CA VAL A 107 6.79 -5.44 -13.53
C VAL A 107 7.07 -6.44 -12.40
N ALA A 108 6.84 -7.72 -12.62
CA ALA A 108 7.16 -8.77 -11.65
C ALA A 108 8.66 -8.79 -11.30
N SER A 109 9.55 -8.60 -12.28
CA SER A 109 11.00 -8.50 -12.06
C SER A 109 11.37 -7.29 -11.18
N VAL A 110 10.66 -6.17 -11.28
CA VAL A 110 10.81 -5.03 -10.38
C VAL A 110 10.41 -5.41 -8.95
N LEU A 111 9.31 -6.15 -8.76
CA LEU A 111 8.89 -6.62 -7.44
C LEU A 111 9.85 -7.66 -6.84
N SER A 112 10.44 -8.53 -7.66
CA SER A 112 11.53 -9.41 -7.23
C SER A 112 12.75 -8.60 -6.76
N HIS A 113 13.08 -7.49 -7.43
CA HIS A 113 14.12 -6.58 -6.95
C HIS A 113 13.75 -5.92 -5.61
N PHE A 114 12.51 -5.45 -5.45
CA PHE A 114 12.04 -4.89 -4.18
C PHE A 114 12.16 -5.89 -3.02
N ALA A 115 11.86 -7.17 -3.27
CA ALA A 115 12.01 -8.24 -2.30
C ALA A 115 13.46 -8.43 -1.80
N THR A 116 14.47 -7.95 -2.55
CA THR A 116 15.87 -7.99 -2.10
C THR A 116 16.23 -6.89 -1.11
N LEU A 117 15.42 -5.82 -1.06
CA LEU A 117 15.63 -4.67 -0.18
C LEU A 117 14.90 -4.91 1.12
N ARG A 118 15.66 -5.23 2.17
CA ARG A 118 15.13 -5.59 3.49
C ARG A 118 15.41 -4.52 4.53
N TYR A 119 14.52 -4.40 5.50
CA TYR A 119 14.70 -3.58 6.68
C TYR A 119 14.14 -4.28 7.93
N ASN A 120 14.41 -3.75 9.12
CA ASN A 120 14.00 -4.41 10.38
C ASN A 120 12.82 -3.74 11.07
N VAL A 121 12.42 -2.55 10.62
CA VAL A 121 11.31 -1.79 11.21
C VAL A 121 10.21 -1.68 10.15
N PRO A 122 8.97 -2.10 10.45
CA PRO A 122 7.90 -2.05 9.47
C PRO A 122 7.30 -0.65 9.39
N GLY A 123 6.71 -0.33 8.24
CA GLY A 123 5.99 0.92 8.04
C GLY A 123 6.48 1.72 6.84
N SER A 124 6.02 2.97 6.76
CA SER A 124 6.32 3.90 5.66
C SER A 124 7.82 4.03 5.42
N LEU A 125 8.21 4.21 4.15
CA LEU A 125 9.63 4.26 3.75
C LEU A 125 10.40 5.38 4.46
N TYR A 126 9.75 6.54 4.66
CA TYR A 126 10.26 7.69 5.41
C TYR A 126 10.12 7.57 6.94
N GLY A 127 9.47 6.51 7.44
CA GLY A 127 9.22 6.34 8.88
C GLY A 127 8.05 7.17 9.44
N GLY A 128 7.25 7.77 8.57
CA GLY A 128 5.99 8.44 8.93
C GLY A 128 4.80 7.47 9.01
N PRO A 129 3.56 8.00 9.10
CA PRO A 129 2.36 7.19 9.09
C PRO A 129 2.25 6.28 7.86
N CYS A 130 1.75 5.06 8.06
CA CYS A 130 1.43 4.13 6.99
C CYS A 130 0.24 4.66 6.19
N ARG A 131 0.33 4.57 4.87
CA ARG A 131 -0.71 5.00 3.91
C ARG A 131 -1.02 3.86 2.95
N GLY A 132 -2.14 3.98 2.25
CA GLY A 132 -2.61 2.97 1.30
C GLY A 132 -3.70 2.08 1.87
N LEU A 133 -4.23 1.22 1.02
CA LEU A 133 -5.54 0.58 1.23
C LEU A 133 -5.63 -0.37 2.43
N LEU A 134 -4.51 -0.92 2.88
CA LEU A 134 -4.47 -1.78 4.08
C LEU A 134 -4.62 -1.00 5.39
N PHE A 135 -4.47 0.33 5.34
CA PHE A 135 -4.50 1.19 6.51
C PHE A 135 -5.67 2.19 6.39
N PRO A 136 -6.33 2.54 7.51
CA PRO A 136 -7.38 3.56 7.49
C PRO A 136 -6.79 4.95 7.23
N GLU A 137 -7.44 5.74 6.38
CA GLU A 137 -7.07 7.16 6.15
C GLU A 137 -7.28 8.04 7.40
N THR A 138 -8.05 7.56 8.38
CA THR A 138 -8.45 8.32 9.57
C THR A 138 -7.49 8.20 10.74
N GLU A 139 -6.45 7.36 10.65
CA GLU A 139 -5.48 7.14 11.73
C GLU A 139 -4.04 7.26 11.21
N ASP A 140 -3.19 7.98 11.97
CA ASP A 140 -1.77 8.08 11.69
C ASP A 140 -1.00 6.95 12.37
N LEU A 141 -0.89 5.81 11.67
CA LEU A 141 -0.28 4.60 12.21
C LEU A 141 1.21 4.53 11.93
N VAL A 142 2.02 4.55 12.99
CA VAL A 142 3.46 4.32 12.94
C VAL A 142 3.78 3.11 13.82
N PHE A 143 4.59 2.20 13.29
CA PHE A 143 4.98 0.98 13.98
C PHE A 143 6.49 1.02 14.29
N ASP A 144 6.86 0.60 15.49
CA ASP A 144 8.26 0.46 15.91
C ASP A 144 8.77 -0.98 15.75
N SER A 145 7.88 -1.94 15.49
CA SER A 145 8.18 -3.36 15.47
C SER A 145 7.11 -4.16 14.75
N LEU A 146 7.51 -5.34 14.25
CA LEU A 146 6.60 -6.28 13.57
C LEU A 146 5.49 -6.79 14.49
N SER A 147 5.80 -7.05 15.76
CA SER A 147 4.81 -7.47 16.74
C SER A 147 3.73 -6.42 16.97
N ARG A 148 4.07 -5.12 17.00
CA ARG A 148 3.05 -4.05 17.12
C ARG A 148 2.15 -3.96 15.90
N MET A 149 2.70 -4.15 14.70
CA MET A 149 1.89 -4.23 13.48
C MET A 149 0.95 -5.44 13.52
N GLU A 150 1.45 -6.60 13.93
CA GLU A 150 0.65 -7.82 14.09
C GLU A 150 -0.48 -7.64 15.12
N GLU A 151 -0.18 -7.09 16.30
CA GLU A 151 -1.17 -6.78 17.33
C GLU A 151 -2.27 -5.86 16.80
N TRP A 152 -1.88 -4.82 16.05
CA TRP A 152 -2.83 -3.88 15.47
C TRP A 152 -3.74 -4.56 14.43
N PHE A 153 -3.20 -5.34 13.49
CA PHE A 153 -4.02 -6.06 12.51
C PHE A 153 -4.95 -7.07 13.20
N ASN A 154 -4.47 -7.80 14.20
CA ASN A 154 -5.28 -8.73 14.98
C ASN A 154 -6.41 -8.01 15.74
N SER A 155 -6.21 -6.77 16.19
CA SER A 155 -7.29 -5.96 16.79
C SER A 155 -8.43 -5.61 15.82
N ARG A 156 -8.22 -5.76 14.50
CA ARG A 156 -9.23 -5.53 13.45
C ARG A 156 -9.93 -6.81 13.03
N LEU A 157 -9.63 -7.94 13.65
CA LEU A 157 -10.24 -9.24 13.38
C LEU A 157 -11.34 -9.56 14.38
N PHE A 158 -12.37 -10.26 13.91
CA PHE A 158 -13.36 -10.88 14.79
C PHE A 158 -12.85 -12.23 15.31
N ALA A 159 -13.41 -12.70 16.42
CA ALA A 159 -13.01 -13.96 17.06
C ALA A 159 -13.10 -15.19 16.13
N HIS A 160 -13.96 -15.16 15.10
CA HIS A 160 -14.09 -16.24 14.12
C HIS A 160 -13.13 -16.12 12.93
N ASN A 161 -12.41 -15.00 12.79
CA ASN A 161 -11.40 -14.84 11.75
C ASN A 161 -10.09 -15.53 12.19
N PRO A 162 -9.29 -16.04 11.24
CA PRO A 162 -7.99 -16.62 11.57
C PRO A 162 -7.06 -15.55 12.15
N SER A 163 -6.31 -15.88 13.20
CA SER A 163 -5.32 -14.96 13.77
C SER A 163 -4.14 -14.76 12.81
N LEU A 164 -3.66 -13.52 12.75
CA LEU A 164 -2.48 -13.15 12.00
C LEU A 164 -1.21 -13.46 12.80
N VAL A 165 -0.24 -14.12 12.15
CA VAL A 165 1.12 -14.36 12.68
C VAL A 165 2.13 -13.90 11.63
N LEU A 166 2.70 -12.72 11.83
CA LEU A 166 3.74 -12.11 11.00
C LEU A 166 5.14 -12.50 11.44
N GLN A 167 5.31 -13.04 12.66
CA GLN A 167 6.62 -13.50 13.12
C GLN A 167 7.21 -14.56 12.18
N GLY A 168 8.34 -14.22 11.55
CA GLY A 168 9.00 -15.07 10.55
C GLY A 168 8.84 -14.58 9.11
N CYS A 169 7.99 -13.57 8.87
CA CYS A 169 7.96 -12.84 7.61
C CYS A 169 9.09 -11.81 7.54
N ASP A 170 9.82 -11.79 6.43
CA ASP A 170 10.77 -10.73 6.11
C ASP A 170 10.02 -9.42 5.83
N LEU A 171 10.57 -8.30 6.28
CA LEU A 171 10.13 -6.97 5.85
C LEU A 171 10.93 -6.56 4.63
N VAL A 172 10.24 -6.47 3.50
CA VAL A 172 10.79 -6.06 2.22
C VAL A 172 10.18 -4.75 1.77
N LEU A 173 10.81 -4.07 0.83
CA LEU A 173 10.18 -2.93 0.19
C LEU A 173 8.89 -3.38 -0.52
N CYS A 174 7.78 -2.74 -0.21
CA CYS A 174 6.53 -2.85 -0.96
C CYS A 174 6.11 -1.46 -1.42
N HIS A 175 5.48 -1.38 -2.59
CA HIS A 175 4.91 -0.14 -3.13
C HIS A 175 3.46 0.02 -2.69
N LEU A 176 2.71 -1.09 -2.60
CA LEU A 176 1.31 -1.17 -2.17
C LEU A 176 0.30 -0.39 -3.05
N ASP A 177 0.72 0.04 -4.25
CA ASP A 177 -0.14 0.65 -5.27
C ASP A 177 0.39 0.36 -6.69
N ILE A 178 0.85 -0.87 -6.91
CA ILE A 178 1.26 -1.32 -8.25
C ILE A 178 0.01 -1.47 -9.11
N ALA A 179 -0.14 -0.59 -10.09
CA ALA A 179 -1.23 -0.55 -11.04
C ALA A 179 -0.76 0.04 -12.39
N PRO A 180 -1.40 -0.28 -13.52
CA PRO A 180 -1.00 0.21 -14.85
C PRO A 180 -0.88 1.74 -14.92
N ARG A 181 -1.82 2.46 -14.29
CA ARG A 181 -1.81 3.93 -14.19
C ARG A 181 -0.55 4.54 -13.55
N ASN A 182 0.18 3.77 -12.75
CA ASN A 182 1.38 4.21 -12.04
C ASN A 182 2.68 3.79 -12.75
N ILE A 183 2.57 3.20 -13.96
CA ILE A 183 3.70 2.71 -14.74
C ILE A 183 3.82 3.52 -16.03
N ILE A 184 4.95 4.21 -16.20
CA ILE A 184 5.27 4.98 -17.39
C ILE A 184 6.32 4.22 -18.21
N TRP A 185 5.96 3.87 -19.43
CA TRP A 185 6.84 3.21 -20.39
C TRP A 185 7.53 4.23 -21.29
N GLN A 186 8.86 4.20 -21.34
CA GLN A 186 9.67 5.08 -22.17
C GLN A 186 9.97 4.43 -23.54
N GLU A 187 10.33 5.25 -24.54
CA GLU A 187 10.56 4.77 -25.91
C GLU A 187 11.74 3.80 -26.03
N ASP A 188 12.75 3.92 -25.16
CA ASP A 188 13.89 3.01 -25.06
C ASP A 188 13.53 1.68 -24.38
N GLY A 189 12.26 1.51 -24.00
CA GLY A 189 11.75 0.37 -23.27
C GLY A 189 11.92 0.48 -21.77
N SER A 190 12.56 1.52 -21.21
CA SER A 190 12.70 1.69 -19.76
C SER A 190 11.33 1.82 -19.07
N LEU A 191 11.24 1.29 -17.85
CA LEU A 191 10.04 1.37 -17.01
C LEU A 191 10.29 2.38 -15.89
N CYS A 192 9.37 3.33 -15.74
CA CYS A 192 9.36 4.27 -14.63
C CYS A 192 8.14 4.03 -13.74
N LEU A 193 8.34 3.96 -12.41
CA LEU A 193 7.28 3.74 -11.43
C LEU A 193 7.03 5.01 -10.61
N VAL A 194 5.77 5.39 -10.44
CA VAL A 194 5.33 6.62 -9.76
C VAL A 194 4.32 6.34 -8.65
N ASP A 195 4.01 7.38 -7.86
CA ASP A 195 3.06 7.35 -6.75
C ASP A 195 3.49 6.50 -5.54
N TRP A 196 4.53 6.99 -4.86
CA TRP A 196 5.17 6.29 -3.73
C TRP A 196 4.52 6.59 -2.37
N ALA A 197 3.29 7.11 -2.35
CA ALA A 197 2.63 7.54 -1.11
C ALA A 197 2.48 6.40 -0.08
N SER A 198 2.21 5.18 -0.56
CA SER A 198 1.95 4.00 0.27
C SER A 198 3.20 3.13 0.52
N ALA A 199 4.33 3.50 -0.08
CA ALA A 199 5.52 2.67 -0.07
C ALA A 199 6.17 2.57 1.32
N GLY A 200 6.81 1.42 1.58
CA GLY A 200 7.46 1.16 2.86
C GLY A 200 7.96 -0.26 3.00
N PHE A 201 8.47 -0.60 4.18
CA PHE A 201 8.94 -1.94 4.51
C PHE A 201 7.83 -2.72 5.21
N TYR A 202 7.35 -3.78 4.55
CA TYR A 202 6.21 -4.58 5.02
C TYR A 202 6.45 -6.07 4.72
N PRO A 203 5.69 -7.00 5.32
CA PRO A 203 5.65 -8.38 4.85
C PRO A 203 5.32 -8.40 3.36
N ARG A 204 6.06 -9.19 2.55
CA ARG A 204 5.85 -9.26 1.09
C ARG A 204 4.41 -9.64 0.72
N LEU A 205 3.76 -10.42 1.56
CA LEU A 205 2.33 -10.74 1.49
C LEU A 205 1.44 -9.50 1.29
N PHE A 206 1.79 -8.34 1.85
CA PHE A 206 0.95 -7.14 1.75
C PHE A 206 0.81 -6.68 0.29
N GLU A 207 1.88 -6.77 -0.50
CA GLU A 207 1.83 -6.46 -1.94
C GLU A 207 0.88 -7.42 -2.66
N PHE A 208 0.96 -8.73 -2.36
CA PHE A 208 0.03 -9.72 -2.90
C PHE A 208 -1.43 -9.46 -2.50
N CYS A 209 -1.68 -9.08 -1.24
CA CYS A 209 -3.01 -8.76 -0.75
C CYS A 209 -3.63 -7.58 -1.51
N ILE A 210 -2.87 -6.53 -1.81
CA ILE A 210 -3.35 -5.43 -2.65
C ILE A 210 -3.75 -5.95 -4.03
N GLN A 211 -2.93 -6.80 -4.66
CA GLN A 211 -3.26 -7.34 -5.97
C GLN A 211 -4.52 -8.23 -5.94
N TRP A 212 -4.68 -9.08 -4.93
CA TRP A 212 -5.91 -9.90 -4.76
C TRP A 212 -7.16 -9.06 -4.50
N ILE A 213 -7.04 -7.93 -3.80
CA ILE A 213 -8.19 -7.04 -3.53
C ILE A 213 -8.75 -6.45 -4.83
N PHE A 214 -7.92 -6.21 -5.83
CA PHE A 214 -8.33 -5.67 -7.14
C PHE A 214 -8.53 -6.71 -8.22
N ASP A 215 -8.17 -7.96 -7.96
CA ASP A 215 -8.25 -9.03 -8.94
C ASP A 215 -9.68 -9.17 -9.51
N GLY A 216 -9.76 -9.18 -10.85
CA GLY A 216 -11.01 -9.22 -11.60
C GLY A 216 -11.88 -7.96 -11.59
N LYS A 217 -11.45 -6.85 -10.96
CA LYS A 217 -12.21 -5.58 -10.98
C LYS A 217 -11.96 -4.74 -12.22
N ASP A 218 -10.69 -4.62 -12.63
CA ASP A 218 -10.25 -3.70 -13.68
C ASP A 218 -9.37 -4.43 -14.72
N GLY A 219 -9.93 -5.49 -15.33
CA GLY A 219 -9.25 -6.31 -16.33
C GLY A 219 -8.36 -7.39 -15.72
N ASN A 220 -7.40 -7.89 -16.51
CA ASN A 220 -6.61 -9.07 -16.17
C ASN A 220 -5.24 -8.75 -15.56
N PHE A 221 -4.90 -7.46 -15.38
CA PHE A 221 -3.55 -7.06 -14.94
C PHE A 221 -3.17 -7.70 -13.61
N ASN A 222 -4.03 -7.62 -12.58
CA ASN A 222 -3.72 -8.14 -11.26
C ASN A 222 -3.56 -9.67 -11.29
N SER A 223 -4.41 -10.41 -12.00
CA SER A 223 -4.31 -11.86 -12.14
C SER A 223 -2.99 -12.26 -12.80
N LEU A 224 -2.66 -11.62 -13.93
CA LEU A 224 -1.43 -11.90 -14.68
C LEU A 224 -0.18 -11.51 -13.88
N LEU A 225 -0.23 -10.42 -13.11
CA LEU A 225 0.86 -10.02 -12.24
C LEU A 225 1.05 -11.03 -11.11
N LEU A 226 -0.03 -11.46 -10.44
CA LEU A 226 0.01 -12.49 -9.39
C LEU A 226 0.59 -13.81 -9.90
N GLU A 227 0.27 -14.20 -11.13
CA GLU A 227 0.84 -15.39 -11.79
C GLU A 227 2.33 -15.23 -12.13
N SER A 228 2.80 -14.00 -12.32
CA SER A 228 4.18 -13.69 -12.72
C SER A 228 5.12 -13.43 -11.54
N MET A 229 4.59 -13.09 -10.37
CA MET A 229 5.38 -12.80 -9.16
C MET A 229 5.99 -14.07 -8.57
N ASP A 230 7.20 -13.94 -7.98
CA ASP A 230 7.82 -15.03 -7.23
C ASP A 230 6.90 -15.49 -6.09
N PRO A 231 6.62 -16.80 -5.95
CA PRO A 231 5.63 -17.29 -5.02
C PRO A 231 5.96 -16.92 -3.57
N LEU A 232 4.90 -16.69 -2.78
CA LEU A 232 4.99 -16.58 -1.33
C LEU A 232 5.42 -17.90 -0.70
N SER A 233 6.09 -17.82 0.45
CA SER A 233 6.29 -19.01 1.27
C SER A 233 4.95 -19.54 1.80
N ASP A 234 4.89 -20.83 2.15
CA ASP A 234 3.69 -21.43 2.76
C ASP A 234 3.25 -20.67 4.02
N HIS A 235 4.22 -20.17 4.79
CA HIS A 235 3.95 -19.38 6.00
C HIS A 235 3.28 -18.04 5.68
N GLU A 236 3.83 -17.27 4.72
CA GLU A 236 3.23 -16.01 4.27
C GLU A 236 1.84 -16.24 3.66
N MET A 237 1.69 -17.26 2.81
CA MET A 237 0.42 -17.58 2.18
C MET A 237 -0.66 -17.96 3.20
N ALA A 238 -0.29 -18.65 4.27
CA ALA A 238 -1.22 -19.00 5.35
C ALA A 238 -1.81 -17.76 6.08
N GLN A 239 -1.15 -16.60 6.00
CA GLN A 239 -1.63 -15.35 6.62
C GLN A 239 -2.60 -14.55 5.73
N LYS A 240 -2.77 -14.93 4.46
CA LYS A 240 -3.59 -14.20 3.47
C LYS A 240 -4.97 -13.87 3.99
N GLU A 241 -5.69 -14.88 4.50
CA GLU A 241 -7.09 -14.73 4.91
C GLU A 241 -7.24 -13.73 6.07
N ALA A 242 -6.30 -13.75 7.02
CA ALA A 242 -6.30 -12.81 8.14
C ALA A 242 -6.13 -11.36 7.65
N ILE A 243 -5.20 -11.10 6.73
CA ILE A 243 -5.02 -9.75 6.18
C ILE A 243 -6.24 -9.28 5.39
N LEU A 244 -6.83 -10.13 4.54
CA LEU A 244 -8.01 -9.77 3.76
C LEU A 244 -9.25 -9.54 4.65
N CYS A 245 -9.44 -10.35 5.68
CA CYS A 245 -10.48 -10.13 6.69
C CYS A 245 -10.28 -8.81 7.43
N ALA A 246 -9.05 -8.54 7.90
CA ALA A 246 -8.74 -7.29 8.61
C ALA A 246 -9.01 -6.07 7.73
N TRP A 247 -8.56 -6.10 6.47
CA TRP A 247 -8.86 -5.06 5.48
C TRP A 247 -10.37 -4.87 5.30
N GLY A 248 -11.13 -5.95 5.06
CA GLY A 248 -12.57 -5.89 4.89
C GLY A 248 -13.28 -5.31 6.12
N ASN A 249 -12.81 -5.64 7.32
CA ASN A 249 -13.35 -5.10 8.56
C ASN A 249 -13.04 -3.60 8.72
N ILE A 250 -11.82 -3.16 8.38
CA ILE A 250 -11.41 -1.74 8.37
C ILE A 250 -12.32 -0.90 7.47
N GLN A 251 -12.66 -1.42 6.28
CA GLN A 251 -13.53 -0.71 5.35
C GLN A 251 -15.00 -0.67 5.80
N LYS A 252 -15.46 -1.74 6.46
CA LYS A 252 -16.88 -1.91 6.79
C LYS A 252 -17.29 -1.30 8.12
N TYR A 253 -16.41 -1.30 9.11
CA TYR A 253 -16.74 -0.92 10.48
C TYR A 253 -15.96 0.32 10.92
N PRO A 254 -16.64 1.35 11.44
CA PRO A 254 -15.96 2.50 12.01
C PRO A 254 -15.33 2.10 13.34
N PHE A 255 -14.02 1.88 13.35
CA PHE A 255 -13.28 1.71 14.58
C PHE A 255 -13.15 3.08 15.27
N ARG A 256 -13.92 3.32 16.34
CA ARG A 256 -13.91 4.61 17.05
C ARG A 256 -12.75 4.69 18.06
N ASN A 257 -11.95 5.74 17.96
CA ASN A 257 -11.14 6.24 19.07
C ASN A 257 -12.04 7.05 20.02
N LYS A 258 -12.07 6.73 21.33
CA LYS A 258 -12.91 7.44 22.32
C LYS A 258 -12.35 8.81 22.72
N THR A 259 -11.28 9.31 22.11
CA THR A 259 -10.67 10.60 22.44
C THR A 259 -10.62 11.56 21.25
N SER A 260 -11.79 12.01 20.78
CA SER A 260 -11.85 13.25 20.01
C SER A 260 -13.24 13.88 20.15
N THR A 261 -13.39 14.80 21.10
CA THR A 261 -14.45 15.80 21.06
C THR A 261 -14.17 16.77 19.89
N PRO A 262 -15.18 17.21 19.13
CA PRO A 262 -14.98 18.04 17.94
C PRO A 262 -14.73 19.49 18.33
N SER A 263 -13.53 19.82 18.84
CA SER A 263 -13.05 21.19 19.07
C SER A 263 -11.54 21.20 19.36
N GLN A 264 -10.71 20.72 18.43
CA GLN A 264 -9.25 20.93 18.51
C GLN A 264 -8.58 20.81 17.12
N ARG A 265 -9.25 21.31 16.07
CA ARG A 265 -8.55 21.78 14.87
C ARG A 265 -7.93 23.12 15.21
N LEU A 266 -6.67 23.12 15.65
CA LEU A 266 -5.67 24.18 15.57
C LEU A 266 -4.59 23.91 16.62
N LEU A 267 -3.32 23.95 16.18
CA LEU A 267 -2.09 24.02 16.99
C LEU A 267 -1.66 22.74 17.73
N ARG A 268 -0.61 22.07 17.22
CA ARG A 268 0.78 22.22 17.74
C ARG A 268 1.74 21.11 17.26
N HIS A 269 2.92 21.56 16.84
CA HIS A 269 4.18 20.84 17.01
C HIS A 269 4.39 20.50 18.50
N SER A 270 4.66 19.24 18.83
CA SER A 270 5.66 18.84 19.83
C SER A 270 5.81 17.32 19.81
N THR A 271 7.07 16.89 19.93
CA THR A 271 7.55 15.53 20.17
C THR A 271 6.95 14.91 21.44
N ASP A 272 6.94 13.58 21.46
CA ASP A 272 6.49 12.62 22.50
C ASP A 272 5.06 12.11 22.37
N PHE A 273 4.89 10.99 21.67
CA PHE A 273 3.70 10.13 21.79
C PHE A 273 4.10 8.68 22.01
N LEU A 274 3.76 8.16 23.20
CA LEU A 274 3.55 6.73 23.41
C LEU A 274 2.18 6.35 22.84
N PRO A 275 2.01 5.18 22.19
CA PRO A 275 0.70 4.76 21.71
C PRO A 275 -0.24 4.45 22.89
N ALA A 276 -1.46 4.99 22.85
CA ALA A 276 -2.52 4.63 23.79
C ALA A 276 -2.97 3.17 23.53
N PRO A 277 -3.34 2.40 24.58
CA PRO A 277 -3.83 1.04 24.41
C PRO A 277 -5.16 1.03 23.63
N ALA A 278 -5.30 0.06 22.72
CA ALA A 278 -6.48 -0.12 21.88
C ALA A 278 -7.76 -0.29 22.73
N HIS A 279 -8.86 0.31 22.27
CA HIS A 279 -10.16 0.17 22.92
C HIS A 279 -10.75 -1.23 22.73
N PRO A 280 -11.50 -1.75 23.70
CA PRO A 280 -12.24 -3.00 23.53
C PRO A 280 -13.31 -2.86 22.44
N MET A 281 -13.44 -3.91 21.65
CA MET A 281 -14.37 -4.03 20.52
C MET A 281 -15.83 -3.76 20.92
N PRO A 282 -16.67 -3.25 20.00
CA PRO A 282 -18.12 -3.14 20.24
C PRO A 282 -18.74 -4.52 20.47
N ASP A 283 -19.79 -4.57 21.29
CA ASP A 283 -20.50 -5.80 21.63
C ASP A 283 -21.07 -6.51 20.38
N TYR A 284 -20.80 -7.81 20.26
CA TYR A 284 -21.25 -8.63 19.14
C TYR A 284 -22.78 -8.81 19.13
N PRO A 285 -23.42 -8.89 17.94
CA PRO A 285 -24.78 -9.39 17.82
C PRO A 285 -24.87 -10.84 18.35
N PRO A 286 -25.87 -11.19 19.17
CA PRO A 286 -25.96 -12.52 19.82
C PRO A 286 -25.93 -13.70 18.84
N GLU A 287 -26.49 -13.51 17.64
CA GLU A 287 -26.61 -14.53 16.60
C GLU A 287 -25.25 -15.04 16.07
N TRP A 288 -24.17 -14.28 16.31
CA TRP A 288 -22.82 -14.63 15.84
C TRP A 288 -22.14 -15.66 16.75
N TYR A 289 -22.46 -15.68 18.05
CA TYR A 289 -21.96 -16.72 18.97
C TYR A 289 -22.53 -18.09 18.61
N GLU A 290 -23.84 -18.15 18.31
CA GLU A 290 -24.51 -19.41 17.95
C GLU A 290 -24.05 -19.98 16.60
N LYS A 291 -23.53 -19.13 15.71
CA LYS A 291 -22.96 -19.55 14.43
C LYS A 291 -21.54 -20.10 14.60
N ALA A 292 -20.71 -19.43 15.40
CA ALA A 292 -19.36 -19.87 15.71
C ALA A 292 -19.33 -21.22 16.48
N GLU A 293 -20.26 -21.44 17.41
CA GLU A 293 -20.38 -22.71 18.15
C GLU A 293 -20.80 -23.89 17.25
N ARG A 294 -21.66 -23.62 16.24
CA ARG A 294 -22.06 -24.62 15.24
C ARG A 294 -20.94 -24.99 14.28
N GLU A 295 -20.09 -24.02 13.91
CA GLU A 295 -18.99 -24.23 12.98
C GLU A 295 -17.73 -24.86 13.64
N CYS A 296 -17.54 -24.69 14.96
CA CYS A 296 -16.44 -25.33 15.71
C CYS A 296 -16.69 -26.79 16.12
N SER A 297 -17.91 -27.31 15.93
CA SER A 297 -18.28 -28.67 16.33
C SER A 297 -17.87 -29.69 15.26
N ILE A 298 -16.65 -30.23 15.36
CA ILE A 298 -16.15 -31.31 14.50
C ILE A 298 -16.90 -32.62 14.84
N PRO A 299 -17.57 -33.30 13.90
CA PRO A 299 -18.13 -34.63 14.16
C PRO A 299 -17.03 -35.70 14.20
N PRO A 300 -17.15 -36.75 15.05
CA PRO A 300 -16.11 -37.76 15.19
C PRO A 300 -15.95 -38.58 13.90
N SER A 301 -14.69 -38.84 13.51
CA SER A 301 -14.33 -39.60 12.31
C SER A 301 -14.72 -41.07 12.42
N PRO A 302 -15.20 -41.72 11.33
CA PRO A 302 -15.54 -43.13 11.37
C PRO A 302 -14.29 -44.02 11.35
N THR A 303 -14.32 -45.04 12.20
CA THR A 303 -13.28 -46.02 12.48
C THR A 303 -12.88 -46.86 11.25
N ARG A 304 -11.59 -47.14 11.18
CA ARG A 304 -10.85 -48.02 10.25
C ARG A 304 -11.49 -49.42 10.12
N VAL A 305 -11.85 -49.84 8.90
CA VAL A 305 -12.21 -51.23 8.60
C VAL A 305 -10.98 -51.97 8.06
N GLU A 306 -10.69 -53.12 8.69
CA GLU A 306 -9.60 -54.04 8.39
C GLU A 306 -9.71 -54.66 6.99
N SER A 307 -8.61 -54.66 6.25
CA SER A 307 -8.43 -55.38 5.00
C SER A 307 -8.16 -56.87 5.26
N SER A 308 -9.10 -57.73 4.86
CA SER A 308 -8.98 -59.19 4.91
C SER A 308 -8.49 -59.77 3.58
N LYS A 309 -7.36 -60.49 3.68
CA LYS A 309 -6.89 -61.66 2.91
C LYS A 309 -7.37 -61.84 1.45
N LEU A 310 -6.44 -61.64 0.50
CA LEU A 310 -6.43 -62.37 -0.78
C LEU A 310 -5.51 -63.60 -0.65
N GLY A 311 -6.12 -64.77 -0.77
CA GLY A 311 -5.45 -66.06 -0.81
C GLY A 311 -4.93 -66.39 -2.21
N TYR A 312 -3.74 -66.96 -2.23
CA TYR A 312 -3.18 -67.77 -3.31
C TYR A 312 -4.04 -69.02 -3.53
N GLU A 313 -4.33 -69.38 -4.79
CA GLU A 313 -4.28 -70.77 -5.26
C GLU A 313 -4.26 -70.86 -6.80
N ARG A 314 -3.15 -71.47 -7.28
CA ARG A 314 -2.89 -72.29 -8.49
C ARG A 314 -3.40 -71.86 -9.86
#